data_AF-A0A9N9SD08-F1
#
_entry.id   AF-A0A9N9SD08-F1
#
_cell.length_a   1.000
_cell.length_b   1.000
_cell.length_c   1.000
_cell.angle_alpha   90.00
_cell.angle_beta   90.00
_cell.angle_gamma   90.00
#
_symmetry.space_group_name_H-M   'P 1'
#
loop_
_entity.id
_entity.type
_entity.pdbx_description
1 polymer ?
#
loop_
_entity_poly.entity_id
_entity_poly.type
_entity_poly.pdbx_seq_one_letter_code
_entity_poly.pdbx_strand_id
1 'polypeptide(L)'
;MGGEQVCMIRKPGITTTMKSMISYGDSNAKFLETVGWGIDSENQPILDKSSHIFSGKLPLKYLMGFAEDYNKGILNVKQELILIIARSFKNCYIGEVDASVEINKIEWKIGHIMPSDKQRLKLLNRLNKSSTAKVKIAYRMWDLYELPSIRETSSDIWAVKTTNSLERPRYIIIGFQNSGNTDNRSKDTTQFIHAGVNNIRLYLNSEVYPYERWNLDFGKKLDAVAYYAYDNFQRSYYGKDMSEPMMSIEQFRKNPLFIIDCSHQPDTLKSSTVDIKLEFETRQSKFPSNTKEQEQEQEQEQEQEQEQEQEQVFDEPIFDHSLISLHEHTYKPYGSPSFKNSDEIRIAVNFQDLILDISDSYIYIEGKFTPDDATKSCYLSNNTIAFLFDEIRYEMGGEQVCMIRKPGITTTMKSMISYGDSNAKFLETVGWGIDSENQPILDKSSHIFSGKLPLKYLMGFAEDYNKGILNVKQELILIIARSFKNCYIGEVDASVEINKIEWKIGHIMPSDKQRLKLLNRLNKSSTAKVKIAYRMWDLYELPSIRETSSDIWAVKTTNSLERPRYIIIGFQNSESRRSLGSPGTGWSLSRYERDLPEPLSKNVRLMVDLASEEARK
;
A
#
# COMPACT_ATOMS: atom_id res chain seq x y z
N MET A 1 25.78 15.50 -20.09
CA MET A 1 26.90 14.52 -19.95
C MET A 1 28.19 15.00 -20.62
N GLY A 2 28.95 15.84 -19.91
CA GLY A 2 30.28 16.35 -20.28
C GLY A 2 31.24 16.40 -19.09
N GLY A 3 31.22 15.39 -18.21
CA GLY A 3 31.94 15.37 -16.93
C GLY A 3 31.12 15.73 -15.69
N GLU A 4 29.80 15.95 -15.86
CA GLU A 4 28.86 16.24 -14.77
C GLU A 4 28.43 14.95 -14.05
N GLN A 5 28.23 15.06 -12.73
CA GLN A 5 27.72 13.98 -11.91
C GLN A 5 26.24 13.70 -12.26
N VAL A 6 25.95 12.44 -12.63
CA VAL A 6 24.58 12.02 -12.97
C VAL A 6 23.79 11.64 -11.72
N CYS A 7 24.34 10.81 -10.83
CA CYS A 7 23.60 10.39 -9.64
C CYS A 7 24.54 10.31 -8.44
N MET A 8 24.03 10.68 -7.26
CA MET A 8 24.71 10.52 -5.98
C MET A 8 23.77 9.82 -5.01
N ILE A 9 24.31 8.93 -4.17
CA ILE A 9 23.59 8.39 -3.02
C ILE A 9 24.48 8.56 -1.81
N ARG A 10 23.97 9.26 -0.81
CA ARG A 10 24.61 9.39 0.49
C ARG A 10 24.21 8.21 1.37
N LYS A 11 25.15 7.74 2.18
CA LYS A 11 24.98 6.61 3.12
C LYS A 11 24.17 5.44 2.51
N PRO A 12 24.68 4.83 1.42
CA PRO A 12 23.91 3.88 0.62
C PRO A 12 23.31 2.74 1.45
N GLY A 13 23.96 2.29 2.53
CA GLY A 13 23.41 1.27 3.43
C GLY A 13 22.01 1.59 3.94
N ILE A 14 21.82 2.74 4.62
CA ILE A 14 20.50 3.12 5.18
C ILE A 14 19.53 3.55 4.08
N THR A 15 20.01 4.34 3.10
CA THR A 15 19.17 4.80 1.99
C THR A 15 18.58 3.64 1.20
N THR A 16 19.36 2.60 0.88
CA THR A 16 18.80 1.42 0.21
C THR A 16 18.01 0.53 1.15
N THR A 17 18.30 0.56 2.45
CA THR A 17 17.52 -0.18 3.46
C THR A 17 16.07 0.29 3.47
N MET A 18 15.87 1.59 3.70
CA MET A 18 14.54 2.21 3.75
C MET A 18 13.79 2.02 2.43
N LYS A 19 14.44 2.27 1.28
CA LYS A 19 13.88 1.97 -0.05
C LYS A 19 13.48 0.50 -0.21
N SER A 20 14.36 -0.44 0.16
CA SER A 20 14.11 -1.87 -0.04
C SER A 20 12.95 -2.37 0.80
N MET A 21 12.85 -1.89 2.06
CA MET A 21 11.76 -2.23 2.98
C MET A 21 10.38 -1.84 2.46
N ILE A 22 10.27 -0.76 1.67
CA ILE A 22 8.98 -0.31 1.11
C ILE A 22 8.73 -0.84 -0.32
N SER A 23 9.80 -1.12 -1.07
CA SER A 23 9.70 -1.39 -2.52
C SER A 23 9.49 -2.86 -2.86
N TYR A 24 9.95 -3.76 -1.99
CA TYR A 24 10.01 -5.19 -2.27
C TYR A 24 9.07 -6.00 -1.37
N GLY A 25 8.64 -7.16 -1.86
CA GLY A 25 7.83 -8.12 -1.12
C GLY A 25 8.47 -9.50 -1.07
N ASP A 26 7.70 -10.49 -0.62
CA ASP A 26 8.16 -11.88 -0.55
C ASP A 26 8.56 -12.44 -1.93
N SER A 27 7.90 -11.98 -3.01
CA SER A 27 8.25 -12.33 -4.38
C SER A 27 9.68 -11.90 -4.77
N ASN A 28 10.23 -10.88 -4.10
CA ASN A 28 11.56 -10.34 -4.37
C ASN A 28 12.67 -10.90 -3.47
N ALA A 29 12.34 -11.57 -2.37
CA ALA A 29 13.29 -11.95 -1.32
C ALA A 29 14.52 -12.72 -1.84
N LYS A 30 14.31 -13.68 -2.75
CA LYS A 30 15.40 -14.47 -3.35
C LYS A 30 16.40 -13.62 -4.15
N PHE A 31 15.93 -12.55 -4.79
CA PHE A 31 16.83 -11.63 -5.52
C PHE A 31 17.65 -10.77 -4.57
N LEU A 32 17.11 -10.50 -3.38
CA LEU A 32 17.72 -9.67 -2.35
C LEU A 32 18.83 -10.41 -1.57
N GLU A 33 18.78 -11.75 -1.51
CA GLU A 33 19.85 -12.55 -0.88
C GLU A 33 21.24 -12.20 -1.44
N THR A 34 21.37 -12.08 -2.76
CA THR A 34 22.66 -11.79 -3.41
C THR A 34 23.22 -10.39 -3.13
N VAL A 35 22.40 -9.47 -2.63
CA VAL A 35 22.84 -8.10 -2.25
C VAL A 35 23.18 -8.00 -0.76
N GLY A 36 23.15 -9.10 -0.02
CA GLY A 36 23.35 -9.11 1.44
C GLY A 36 22.09 -8.73 2.21
N TRP A 37 20.92 -8.89 1.59
CA TRP A 37 19.63 -8.61 2.18
C TRP A 37 18.84 -9.92 2.32
N GLY A 38 19.21 -10.72 3.32
CA GLY A 38 18.52 -11.96 3.68
C GLY A 38 17.35 -11.75 4.63
N ILE A 39 16.36 -12.66 4.60
CA ILE A 39 15.24 -12.71 5.56
C ILE A 39 15.73 -13.04 6.99
N ASP A 40 16.87 -13.73 7.10
CA ASP A 40 17.49 -14.12 8.36
C ASP A 40 18.79 -13.32 8.60
N SER A 41 18.77 -12.45 9.61
CA SER A 41 19.93 -11.66 10.04
C SER A 41 21.10 -12.53 10.54
N GLU A 42 20.84 -13.76 10.99
CA GLU A 42 21.83 -14.67 11.56
C GLU A 42 22.47 -15.59 10.49
N ASN A 43 21.88 -15.65 9.30
CA ASN A 43 22.32 -16.54 8.24
C ASN A 43 22.28 -15.89 6.86
N GLN A 44 23.19 -14.92 6.65
CA GLN A 44 23.33 -14.26 5.36
C GLN A 44 23.96 -15.21 4.31
N PRO A 45 23.27 -15.49 3.19
CA PRO A 45 23.75 -16.44 2.18
C PRO A 45 25.04 -16.01 1.47
N ILE A 46 25.37 -14.72 1.53
CA ILE A 46 26.57 -14.16 0.88
C ILE A 46 27.87 -14.50 1.60
N LEU A 47 27.82 -15.00 2.84
CA LEU A 47 28.98 -15.32 3.66
C LEU A 47 29.12 -16.83 3.79
N ASP A 48 30.26 -17.36 3.35
CA ASP A 48 30.66 -18.72 3.71
C ASP A 48 31.24 -18.71 5.14
N LYS A 49 30.47 -19.24 6.09
CA LYS A 49 30.83 -19.30 7.51
C LYS A 49 32.10 -20.13 7.78
N SER A 50 32.47 -21.05 6.87
CA SER A 50 33.64 -21.91 7.04
C SER A 50 34.94 -21.25 6.62
N SER A 51 34.91 -20.47 5.53
CA SER A 51 36.09 -19.74 5.02
C SER A 51 36.14 -18.28 5.46
N HIS A 52 35.06 -17.75 6.03
CA HIS A 52 34.86 -16.33 6.33
C HIS A 52 34.96 -15.41 5.11
N ILE A 53 34.74 -15.96 3.91
CA ILE A 53 34.74 -15.20 2.65
C ILE A 53 33.30 -14.84 2.30
N PHE A 54 33.09 -13.57 1.97
CA PHE A 54 31.80 -13.12 1.43
C PHE A 54 31.90 -12.78 -0.06
N SER A 55 30.81 -13.00 -0.79
CA SER A 55 30.65 -12.56 -2.18
C SER A 55 29.21 -12.15 -2.44
N GLY A 56 29.04 -10.93 -2.94
CA GLY A 56 27.73 -10.36 -3.24
C GLY A 56 27.72 -9.64 -4.58
N LYS A 57 26.53 -9.39 -5.10
CA LYS A 57 26.27 -8.59 -6.28
C LYS A 57 25.35 -7.46 -5.87
N LEU A 58 25.71 -6.21 -6.17
CA LEU A 58 24.89 -5.05 -5.91
C LEU A 58 24.42 -4.39 -7.23
N PRO A 59 23.21 -4.70 -7.72
CA PRO A 59 22.66 -4.06 -8.90
C PRO A 59 22.47 -2.56 -8.69
N LEU A 60 22.99 -1.74 -9.62
CA LEU A 60 22.87 -0.29 -9.51
C LEU A 60 21.42 0.19 -9.45
N LYS A 61 20.46 -0.51 -10.05
CA LYS A 61 19.02 -0.16 -9.96
C LYS A 61 18.46 -0.14 -8.52
N TYR A 62 19.09 -0.86 -7.59
CA TYR A 62 18.67 -0.87 -6.19
C TYR A 62 19.22 0.31 -5.41
N LEU A 63 20.37 0.82 -5.85
CA LEU A 63 21.00 2.01 -5.31
C LEU A 63 20.41 3.27 -5.98
N MET A 64 20.63 3.40 -7.29
CA MET A 64 20.48 4.60 -8.10
C MET A 64 19.22 4.52 -8.94
N GLY A 65 18.33 5.51 -8.80
CA GLY A 65 17.10 5.53 -9.59
C GLY A 65 17.33 5.82 -11.08
N PHE A 66 18.44 6.44 -11.48
CA PHE A 66 18.88 6.46 -12.88
C PHE A 66 18.95 5.05 -13.49
N ALA A 67 19.54 4.09 -12.76
CA ALA A 67 19.66 2.72 -13.24
C ALA A 67 18.35 1.92 -13.12
N GLU A 68 17.36 2.43 -12.38
CA GLU A 68 16.01 1.87 -12.27
C GLU A 68 15.13 2.34 -13.43
N ASP A 69 15.19 3.62 -13.78
CA ASP A 69 14.30 4.27 -14.75
C ASP A 69 14.87 4.26 -16.17
N TYR A 70 16.18 4.45 -16.33
CA TYR A 70 16.81 4.50 -17.65
C TYR A 70 17.21 3.09 -18.11
N ASN A 71 16.37 2.49 -18.94
CA ASN A 71 16.57 1.15 -19.51
C ASN A 71 17.10 1.15 -20.96
N LYS A 72 17.50 2.32 -21.48
CA LYS A 72 18.03 2.48 -22.84
C LYS A 72 19.57 2.34 -22.86
N GLY A 73 20.13 2.04 -24.04
CA GLY A 73 21.59 1.97 -24.20
C GLY A 73 22.26 3.34 -24.12
N ILE A 74 23.48 3.40 -23.57
CA ILE A 74 24.33 4.59 -23.58
C ILE A 74 25.44 4.36 -24.61
N LEU A 75 25.59 5.27 -25.59
CA LEU A 75 26.55 5.13 -26.69
C LEU A 75 27.55 6.29 -26.69
N ASN A 76 28.84 5.97 -26.86
CA ASN A 76 29.94 6.95 -27.01
C ASN A 76 30.08 7.96 -25.86
N VAL A 77 29.72 7.55 -24.64
CA VAL A 77 29.88 8.38 -23.43
C VAL A 77 30.89 7.72 -22.50
N LYS A 78 31.86 8.50 -22.01
CA LYS A 78 32.76 8.08 -20.93
C LYS A 78 31.96 7.97 -19.63
N GLN A 79 32.05 6.83 -18.96
CA GLN A 79 31.35 6.58 -17.70
C GLN A 79 32.37 6.29 -16.59
N GLU A 80 32.13 6.84 -15.41
CA GLU A 80 32.93 6.61 -14.22
C GLU A 80 32.02 6.31 -13.03
N LEU A 81 32.34 5.26 -12.27
CA LEU A 81 31.67 4.90 -11.02
C LEU A 81 32.61 5.20 -9.86
N ILE A 82 32.22 6.15 -9.01
CA ILE A 82 33.00 6.55 -7.83
C ILE A 82 32.39 5.88 -6.60
N LEU A 83 33.20 5.13 -5.86
CA LEU A 83 32.81 4.49 -4.61
C LEU A 83 33.68 5.03 -3.48
N ILE A 84 33.04 5.51 -2.41
CA ILE A 84 33.72 5.95 -1.19
C ILE A 84 33.48 4.89 -0.12
N ILE A 85 34.55 4.26 0.35
CA ILE A 85 34.48 3.24 1.40
C ILE A 85 34.16 3.93 2.74
N ALA A 86 33.29 3.31 3.54
CA ALA A 86 32.91 3.81 4.85
C ALA A 86 34.12 3.90 5.79
N ARG A 87 34.10 4.88 6.71
CA ARG A 87 35.16 5.04 7.72
C ARG A 87 35.20 3.89 8.74
N SER A 88 34.09 3.16 8.86
CA SER A 88 33.95 2.00 9.73
C SER A 88 33.02 0.97 9.08
N PHE A 89 33.29 -0.32 9.33
CA PHE A 89 32.44 -1.43 8.91
C PHE A 89 31.54 -1.96 10.03
N LYS A 90 31.46 -1.26 11.17
CA LYS A 90 30.62 -1.68 12.32
C LYS A 90 29.13 -1.78 11.99
N ASN A 91 28.67 -1.09 10.94
CA ASN A 91 27.30 -1.18 10.44
C ASN A 91 27.08 -2.37 9.48
N CYS A 92 28.12 -3.16 9.17
CA CYS A 92 28.04 -4.28 8.23
C CYS A 92 27.89 -5.65 8.94
N TYR A 93 27.97 -5.69 10.27
CA TYR A 93 27.86 -6.92 11.04
C TYR A 93 27.25 -6.66 12.42
N ILE A 94 26.64 -7.69 13.01
CA ILE A 94 26.14 -7.70 14.38
C ILE A 94 26.83 -8.85 15.12
N GLY A 95 27.28 -8.60 16.36
CA GLY A 95 27.94 -9.63 17.15
C GLY A 95 28.35 -9.18 18.55
N GLU A 96 28.71 -10.17 19.39
CA GLU A 96 29.22 -9.95 20.74
C GLU A 96 30.62 -9.29 20.72
N VAL A 97 31.41 -9.61 19.69
CA VAL A 97 32.78 -9.14 19.48
C VAL A 97 32.91 -8.36 18.18
N ASP A 98 33.92 -7.48 18.11
CA ASP A 98 34.23 -6.76 16.87
C ASP A 98 34.77 -7.72 15.80
N ALA A 99 34.37 -7.52 14.55
CA ALA A 99 34.85 -8.27 13.39
C ALA A 99 35.72 -7.36 12.50
N SER A 100 36.75 -7.94 11.89
CA SER A 100 37.53 -7.27 10.84
C SER A 100 36.90 -7.59 9.49
N VAL A 101 36.63 -6.56 8.68
CA VAL A 101 36.09 -6.69 7.33
C VAL A 101 37.10 -6.15 6.34
N GLU A 102 37.51 -6.97 5.38
CA GLU A 102 38.45 -6.62 4.33
C GLU A 102 37.81 -6.76 2.95
N ILE A 103 38.03 -5.76 2.08
CA ILE A 103 37.52 -5.75 0.72
C ILE A 103 38.67 -6.09 -0.22
N ASN A 104 38.68 -7.33 -0.72
CA ASN A 104 39.75 -7.80 -1.61
C ASN A 104 39.54 -7.41 -3.08
N LYS A 105 38.28 -7.25 -3.50
CA LYS A 105 37.94 -7.11 -4.91
C LYS A 105 36.64 -6.34 -5.12
N ILE A 106 36.69 -5.34 -6.01
CA ILE A 106 35.52 -4.60 -6.49
C ILE A 106 35.54 -4.64 -8.02
N GLU A 107 34.47 -5.12 -8.65
CA GLU A 107 34.31 -5.15 -10.11
C GLU A 107 33.01 -4.48 -10.52
N TRP A 108 33.08 -3.53 -11.43
CA TRP A 108 31.90 -2.99 -12.09
C TRP A 108 31.63 -3.76 -13.39
N LYS A 109 30.54 -4.56 -13.42
CA LYS A 109 30.15 -5.36 -14.58
C LYS A 109 29.02 -4.69 -15.35
N ILE A 110 29.27 -4.35 -16.61
CA ILE A 110 28.31 -3.70 -17.51
C ILE A 110 28.06 -4.61 -18.72
N GLY A 111 26.79 -4.79 -19.11
CA GLY A 111 26.44 -5.49 -20.34
C GLY A 111 26.74 -4.62 -21.56
N HIS A 112 27.57 -5.11 -22.49
CA HIS A 112 27.82 -4.43 -23.75
C HIS A 112 26.77 -4.81 -24.79
N ILE A 113 25.99 -3.83 -25.25
CA ILE A 113 25.00 -4.01 -26.30
C ILE A 113 25.68 -3.81 -27.65
N MET A 114 25.71 -4.86 -28.48
CA MET A 114 26.28 -4.83 -29.83
C MET A 114 25.15 -4.84 -30.87
N PRO A 115 24.72 -3.67 -31.38
CA PRO A 115 23.72 -3.63 -32.44
C PRO A 115 24.29 -4.16 -33.76
N SER A 116 23.44 -4.77 -34.60
CA SER A 116 23.82 -5.12 -35.99
C SER A 116 24.32 -3.91 -36.76
N ASP A 117 25.20 -4.11 -37.75
CA ASP A 117 25.80 -3.02 -38.54
C ASP A 117 24.75 -2.07 -39.14
N LYS A 118 23.62 -2.62 -39.61
CA LYS A 118 22.48 -1.84 -40.10
C LYS A 118 21.90 -0.90 -39.04
N GLN A 119 21.73 -1.38 -37.81
CA GLN A 119 21.21 -0.56 -36.70
C GLN A 119 22.28 0.39 -36.15
N ARG A 120 23.53 -0.04 -36.11
CA ARG A 120 24.69 0.79 -35.73
C ARG A 120 24.83 1.99 -36.68
N LEU A 121 24.77 1.77 -37.99
CA LEU A 121 24.79 2.83 -39.00
C LEU A 121 23.61 3.80 -38.84
N LYS A 122 22.40 3.28 -38.58
CA LYS A 122 21.23 4.13 -38.31
C LYS A 122 21.44 5.00 -37.06
N LEU A 123 21.95 4.44 -35.97
CA LEU A 123 22.23 5.16 -34.73
C LEU A 123 23.30 6.25 -34.95
N LEU A 124 24.41 5.90 -35.60
CA LEU A 124 25.49 6.86 -35.90
C LEU A 124 25.02 7.98 -36.84
N ASN A 125 24.21 7.67 -37.85
CA ASN A 125 23.63 8.69 -38.74
C ASN A 125 22.68 9.64 -38.01
N ARG A 126 21.92 9.14 -37.02
CA ARG A 126 21.05 9.99 -36.18
C ARG A 126 21.86 10.88 -35.24
N LEU A 127 22.94 10.37 -34.66
CA LEU A 127 23.85 11.15 -33.81
C LEU A 127 24.62 12.22 -34.60
N ASN A 128 25.12 11.88 -35.79
CA ASN A 128 25.89 12.81 -36.63
C ASN A 128 25.05 13.95 -37.22
N LYS A 129 23.74 13.74 -37.40
CA LYS A 129 22.81 14.81 -37.84
C LYS A 129 22.57 15.85 -36.74
N SER A 130 22.80 15.50 -35.48
CA SER A 130 22.57 16.36 -34.34
C SER A 130 23.84 16.44 -33.50
N SER A 131 24.83 17.19 -33.98
CA SER A 131 26.11 17.43 -33.29
C SER A 131 25.96 18.07 -31.90
N THR A 132 24.75 18.51 -31.55
CA THR A 132 24.35 19.10 -30.27
C THR A 132 23.22 18.36 -29.55
N ALA A 133 22.79 17.16 -30.00
CA ALA A 133 21.73 16.41 -29.30
C ALA A 133 22.20 15.93 -27.92
N LYS A 134 21.85 16.69 -26.88
CA LYS A 134 21.94 16.23 -25.50
C LYS A 134 20.78 15.28 -25.26
N VAL A 135 21.09 14.08 -24.77
CA VAL A 135 20.06 13.13 -24.35
C VAL A 135 19.46 13.68 -23.06
N LYS A 136 18.21 14.14 -23.13
CA LYS A 136 17.41 14.42 -21.93
C LYS A 136 17.12 13.09 -21.26
N ILE A 137 17.50 12.96 -19.98
CA ILE A 137 17.26 11.76 -19.19
C ILE A 137 16.49 12.21 -17.95
N ALA A 138 15.26 11.74 -17.85
CA ALA A 138 14.48 11.78 -16.63
C ALA A 138 14.74 10.52 -15.81
N TYR A 139 14.94 10.67 -14.51
CA TYR A 139 15.00 9.57 -13.57
C TYR A 139 14.63 10.06 -12.18
N ARG A 140 14.24 9.14 -11.32
CA ARG A 140 14.02 9.36 -9.89
C ARG A 140 15.33 9.19 -9.14
N MET A 141 15.49 9.89 -8.03
CA MET A 141 16.65 9.74 -7.15
C MET A 141 16.21 9.72 -5.69
N TRP A 142 17.05 9.15 -4.84
CA TRP A 142 16.87 9.08 -3.40
C TRP A 142 17.97 9.87 -2.73
N ASP A 143 17.61 10.77 -1.82
CA ASP A 143 18.56 11.50 -0.98
C ASP A 143 18.19 11.31 0.49
N LEU A 144 19.21 11.31 1.35
CA LEU A 144 19.07 11.02 2.77
C LEU A 144 19.48 12.25 3.57
N TYR A 145 18.58 12.69 4.44
CA TYR A 145 18.77 13.74 5.42
C TYR A 145 18.66 13.14 6.82
N GLU A 146 19.43 13.67 7.76
CA GLU A 146 19.41 13.20 9.14
C GLU A 146 19.30 14.38 10.09
N LEU A 147 18.37 14.29 11.04
CA LEU A 147 18.32 15.15 12.21
C LEU A 147 19.05 14.45 13.36
N PRO A 148 20.22 14.94 13.80
CA PRO A 148 21.07 14.23 14.77
C PRO A 148 20.44 14.00 16.14
N SER A 149 19.46 14.80 16.51
CA SER A 149 18.68 14.64 17.75
C SER A 149 17.38 15.43 17.65
N ILE A 150 16.27 14.78 17.99
CA ILE A 150 14.97 15.41 18.15
C ILE A 150 14.94 16.21 19.46
N ARG A 151 14.27 17.37 19.48
CA ARG A 151 14.07 18.13 20.73
C ARG A 151 13.16 17.37 21.70
N GLU A 152 13.44 17.45 23.00
CA GLU A 152 12.63 16.81 24.06
C GLU A 152 11.30 17.55 24.32
N THR A 153 10.53 17.80 23.26
CA THR A 153 9.21 18.43 23.27
C THR A 153 8.15 17.45 22.74
N SER A 154 6.87 17.76 22.92
CA SER A 154 5.77 16.94 22.38
C SER A 154 5.54 17.16 20.88
N SER A 155 6.17 18.18 20.30
CA SER A 155 6.13 18.49 18.87
C SER A 155 7.44 19.17 18.46
N ASP A 156 7.87 18.89 17.24
CA ASP A 156 9.05 19.51 16.63
C ASP A 156 8.76 19.75 15.13
N ILE A 157 9.44 20.75 14.57
CA ILE A 157 9.43 21.08 13.14
C ILE A 157 10.86 21.17 12.68
N TRP A 158 11.22 20.35 11.69
CA TRP A 158 12.53 20.30 11.08
C TRP A 158 12.47 20.90 9.67
N ALA A 159 13.26 21.96 9.43
CA ALA A 159 13.52 22.45 8.08
C ALA A 159 14.62 21.61 7.45
N VAL A 160 14.24 20.78 6.47
CA VAL A 160 15.11 19.76 5.87
C VAL A 160 16.05 20.41 4.86
N LYS A 161 15.48 21.06 3.84
CA LYS A 161 16.20 21.77 2.79
C LYS A 161 15.26 22.68 1.99
N THR A 162 15.86 23.48 1.12
CA THR A 162 15.16 24.22 0.06
C THR A 162 15.63 23.68 -1.29
N THR A 163 14.73 23.13 -2.12
CA THR A 163 15.05 22.69 -3.49
C THR A 163 14.90 23.83 -4.49
N ASN A 164 15.57 23.69 -5.63
CA ASN A 164 15.33 24.52 -6.81
C ASN A 164 14.16 23.96 -7.64
N SER A 165 13.73 24.69 -8.68
CA SER A 165 12.58 24.32 -9.51
C SER A 165 12.78 23.05 -10.37
N LEU A 166 14.00 22.49 -10.43
CA LEU A 166 14.29 21.26 -11.17
C LEU A 166 14.07 20.01 -10.31
N GLU A 167 14.07 20.12 -8.98
CA GLU A 167 13.89 19.00 -8.07
C GLU A 167 12.52 19.08 -7.40
N ARG A 168 11.62 18.20 -7.84
CA ARG A 168 10.36 17.93 -7.14
C ARG A 168 10.60 16.80 -6.14
N PRO A 169 10.03 16.85 -4.91
CA PRO A 169 9.88 15.67 -4.06
C PRO A 169 8.61 14.91 -4.44
N ARG A 170 8.58 13.57 -4.39
CA ARG A 170 7.36 12.79 -4.69
C ARG A 170 6.92 11.90 -3.55
N TYR A 171 7.88 11.42 -2.78
CA TYR A 171 7.62 10.62 -1.59
C TYR A 171 8.61 11.02 -0.51
N ILE A 172 8.13 11.10 0.72
CA ILE A 172 8.98 11.26 1.90
C ILE A 172 8.84 10.00 2.74
N ILE A 173 9.97 9.35 3.05
CA ILE A 173 10.05 8.19 3.92
C ILE A 173 10.75 8.59 5.20
N ILE A 174 10.12 8.35 6.33
CA ILE A 174 10.62 8.80 7.63
C ILE A 174 10.83 7.57 8.52
N GLY A 175 12.03 7.45 9.06
CA GLY A 175 12.42 6.42 10.02
C GLY A 175 13.05 7.06 11.25
N PHE A 176 12.50 6.78 12.43
CA PHE A 176 13.14 7.18 13.69
C PHE A 176 14.08 6.08 14.17
N GLN A 177 15.22 6.44 14.72
CA GLN A 177 16.21 5.50 15.25
C GLN A 177 16.72 5.92 16.61
N ASN A 178 17.26 4.99 17.40
CA ASN A 178 17.99 5.35 18.60
C ASN A 178 19.39 5.84 18.26
N SER A 179 19.86 6.89 18.92
CA SER A 179 21.13 7.57 18.62
C SER A 179 22.34 6.66 18.73
N GLY A 180 22.26 5.61 19.56
CA GLY A 180 23.30 4.60 19.79
C GLY A 180 23.26 3.39 18.86
N ASN A 181 22.39 3.33 17.84
CA ASN A 181 22.34 2.21 16.90
C ASN A 181 23.43 2.28 15.82
N THR A 182 23.93 3.48 15.49
CA THR A 182 24.95 3.67 14.45
C THR A 182 26.35 3.30 14.96
N ASP A 183 27.16 2.67 14.11
CA ASP A 183 28.54 2.23 14.37
C ASP A 183 28.67 1.38 15.64
N ASN A 184 27.66 0.56 15.90
CA ASN A 184 27.54 -0.26 17.10
C ASN A 184 27.26 -1.73 16.75
N ARG A 185 28.25 -2.61 16.95
CA ARG A 185 28.14 -4.04 16.65
C ARG A 185 27.00 -4.77 17.38
N SER A 186 26.50 -4.21 18.49
CA SER A 186 25.44 -4.84 19.29
C SER A 186 24.05 -4.36 18.91
N LYS A 187 23.93 -3.49 17.89
CA LYS A 187 22.67 -2.91 17.43
C LYS A 187 22.59 -2.96 15.92
N ASP A 188 21.40 -3.27 15.42
CA ASP A 188 21.12 -3.16 14.00
C ASP A 188 20.83 -1.70 13.63
N THR A 189 21.64 -1.15 12.72
CA THR A 189 21.46 0.22 12.21
C THR A 189 20.26 0.34 11.27
N THR A 190 19.63 -0.77 10.89
CA THR A 190 18.40 -0.80 10.08
C THR A 190 17.13 -0.91 10.92
N GLN A 191 17.27 -0.97 12.25
CA GLN A 191 16.15 -1.01 13.17
C GLN A 191 15.64 0.41 13.48
N PHE A 192 14.48 0.72 12.92
CA PHE A 192 13.68 1.91 13.19
C PHE A 192 12.71 1.67 14.36
N ILE A 193 12.21 2.77 14.92
CA ILE A 193 11.25 2.81 16.03
C ILE A 193 10.07 3.72 15.69
N HIS A 194 8.91 3.52 16.32
CA HIS A 194 7.75 4.40 16.12
C HIS A 194 7.88 5.75 16.87
N ALA A 195 8.83 5.88 17.81
CA ALA A 195 9.07 7.06 18.64
C ALA A 195 7.85 7.64 19.40
N GLY A 196 6.75 6.88 19.49
CA GLY A 196 5.48 7.35 20.04
C GLY A 196 4.81 8.44 19.19
N VAL A 197 5.10 8.51 17.89
CA VAL A 197 4.54 9.51 16.98
C VAL A 197 3.03 9.35 16.85
N ASN A 198 2.33 10.48 16.86
CA ASN A 198 0.88 10.60 16.74
C ASN A 198 0.49 11.24 15.40
N ASN A 199 1.19 12.29 15.00
CA ASN A 199 0.98 12.97 13.71
C ASN A 199 2.32 13.25 13.05
N ILE A 200 2.33 13.14 11.72
CA ILE A 200 3.45 13.54 10.86
C ILE A 200 2.85 14.35 9.72
N ARG A 201 3.41 15.53 9.45
CA ARG A 201 2.99 16.43 8.36
C ARG A 201 4.19 17.03 7.67
N LEU A 202 4.25 16.83 6.36
CA LEU A 202 5.16 17.46 5.44
C LEU A 202 4.56 18.79 4.96
N TYR A 203 5.35 19.85 5.02
CA TYR A 203 5.06 21.13 4.43
C TYR A 203 5.98 21.34 3.24
N LEU A 204 5.38 21.50 2.05
CA LEU A 204 6.06 21.94 0.84
C LEU A 204 5.63 23.37 0.58
N ASN A 205 6.45 24.34 0.98
CA ASN A 205 6.07 25.75 1.11
C ASN A 205 4.82 25.93 1.99
N SER A 206 3.65 26.11 1.38
CA SER A 206 2.35 26.28 2.05
C SER A 206 1.43 25.06 1.93
N GLU A 207 1.79 24.07 1.10
CA GLU A 207 1.01 22.84 0.92
C GLU A 207 1.36 21.82 2.02
N VAL A 208 0.36 21.07 2.48
CA VAL A 208 0.51 20.14 3.62
C VAL A 208 0.11 18.72 3.23
N TYR A 209 0.98 17.76 3.53
CA TYR A 209 0.78 16.34 3.25
C TYR A 209 1.05 15.49 4.50
N PRO A 210 0.21 14.52 4.88
CA PRO A 210 -1.18 14.38 4.44
C PRO A 210 -2.02 15.59 4.85
N TYR A 211 -3.11 15.84 4.11
CA TYR A 211 -4.05 16.93 4.40
C TYR A 211 -4.71 16.76 5.78
N GLU A 212 -5.14 15.54 6.11
CA GLU A 212 -5.70 15.21 7.42
C GLU A 212 -4.65 14.62 8.37
N ARG A 213 -4.83 14.88 9.67
CA ARG A 213 -4.00 14.30 10.73
C ARG A 213 -4.30 12.80 10.90
N TRP A 214 -3.24 11.98 10.96
CA TRP A 214 -3.38 10.52 11.16
C TRP A 214 -3.85 10.11 12.56
N ASN A 215 -3.51 10.88 13.61
CA ASN A 215 -3.91 10.63 15.00
C ASN A 215 -3.54 9.24 15.54
N LEU A 216 -2.34 8.77 15.21
CA LEU A 216 -1.84 7.42 15.54
C LEU A 216 -1.78 7.16 17.05
N ASP A 217 -2.04 5.91 17.44
CA ASP A 217 -1.80 5.40 18.80
C ASP A 217 -1.32 3.94 18.75
N PHE A 218 0.01 3.77 18.69
CA PHE A 218 0.67 2.46 18.67
C PHE A 218 0.37 1.64 19.93
N GLY A 219 0.09 2.28 21.07
CA GLY A 219 -0.24 1.59 22.32
C GLY A 219 -1.62 0.91 22.29
N LYS A 220 -2.48 1.32 21.36
CA LYS A 220 -3.82 0.74 21.12
C LYS A 220 -3.95 0.09 19.75
N LYS A 221 -2.84 -0.08 19.02
CA LYS A 221 -2.81 -0.52 17.62
C LYS A 221 -3.74 0.30 16.70
N LEU A 222 -3.85 1.60 16.95
CA LEU A 222 -4.50 2.57 16.07
C LEU A 222 -3.46 3.16 15.11
N ASP A 223 -2.86 2.28 14.32
CA ASP A 223 -1.73 2.58 13.42
C ASP A 223 -1.98 2.12 11.97
N ALA A 224 -3.18 1.60 11.70
CA ALA A 224 -3.54 1.06 10.39
C ALA A 224 -3.41 2.08 9.25
N VAL A 225 -3.63 3.37 9.50
CA VAL A 225 -3.44 4.43 8.50
C VAL A 225 -1.98 4.57 8.06
N ALA A 226 -1.04 4.48 9.01
CA ALA A 226 0.39 4.53 8.70
C ALA A 226 0.85 3.27 7.94
N TYR A 227 0.38 2.09 8.36
CA TYR A 227 0.67 0.85 7.64
C TYR A 227 0.05 0.85 6.23
N TYR A 228 -1.13 1.45 6.05
CA TYR A 228 -1.72 1.60 4.73
C TYR A 228 -0.87 2.49 3.81
N ALA A 229 -0.37 3.62 4.30
CA ALA A 229 0.54 4.46 3.51
C ALA A 229 1.81 3.69 3.12
N TYR A 230 2.33 2.86 4.04
CA TYR A 230 3.45 1.94 3.79
C TYR A 230 3.14 0.92 2.67
N ASP A 231 2.02 0.22 2.78
CA ASP A 231 1.56 -0.81 1.84
C ASP A 231 1.23 -0.23 0.45
N ASN A 232 0.58 0.94 0.41
CA ASN A 232 0.14 1.56 -0.84
C ASN A 232 1.29 2.14 -1.67
N PHE A 233 2.48 2.33 -1.08
CA PHE A 233 3.65 2.83 -1.81
C PHE A 233 3.94 2.00 -3.06
N GLN A 234 3.93 0.67 -2.98
CA GLN A 234 4.23 -0.15 -4.16
C GLN A 234 3.20 0.04 -5.28
N ARG A 235 1.94 0.27 -4.94
CA ARG A 235 0.88 0.50 -5.93
C ARG A 235 1.06 1.85 -6.60
N SER A 236 1.25 2.90 -5.81
CA SER A 236 1.40 4.28 -6.32
C SER A 236 2.72 4.47 -7.06
N TYR A 237 3.83 3.93 -6.54
CA TYR A 237 5.19 4.13 -7.06
C TYR A 237 5.55 3.23 -8.24
N TYR A 238 5.12 1.95 -8.22
CA TYR A 238 5.43 0.97 -9.28
C TYR A 238 4.25 0.68 -10.21
N GLY A 239 3.06 1.23 -9.94
CA GLY A 239 1.86 0.93 -10.72
C GLY A 239 1.38 -0.52 -10.56
N LYS A 240 1.64 -1.16 -9.41
CA LYS A 240 1.15 -2.52 -9.13
C LYS A 240 -0.36 -2.50 -8.83
N ASP A 241 -1.09 -3.49 -9.33
CA ASP A 241 -2.52 -3.66 -9.01
C ASP A 241 -2.74 -3.98 -7.52
N MET A 242 -1.94 -4.91 -7.00
CA MET A 242 -1.92 -5.35 -5.60
C MET A 242 -0.53 -5.15 -5.01
N SER A 243 -0.49 -4.67 -3.77
CA SER A 243 0.73 -4.52 -2.98
C SER A 243 1.18 -5.85 -2.39
N GLU A 244 2.50 -6.01 -2.26
CA GLU A 244 3.15 -7.14 -1.60
C GLU A 244 4.15 -6.54 -0.58
N PRO A 245 3.69 -6.02 0.56
CA PRO A 245 4.56 -5.33 1.51
C PRO A 245 5.61 -6.28 2.09
N MET A 246 6.83 -5.79 2.32
CA MET A 246 7.91 -6.60 2.91
C MET A 246 7.55 -7.04 4.33
N MET A 247 6.98 -6.13 5.12
CA MET A 247 6.62 -6.35 6.53
C MET A 247 5.12 -6.58 6.71
N SER A 248 4.76 -7.53 7.56
CA SER A 248 3.41 -7.61 8.15
C SER A 248 3.11 -6.40 9.03
N ILE A 249 1.86 -6.16 9.39
CA ILE A 249 1.52 -5.02 10.27
C ILE A 249 2.16 -5.15 11.65
N GLU A 250 2.35 -6.38 12.16
CA GLU A 250 3.06 -6.61 13.41
C GLU A 250 4.57 -6.35 13.31
N GLN A 251 5.18 -6.71 12.18
CA GLN A 251 6.58 -6.39 11.91
C GLN A 251 6.79 -4.89 11.74
N PHE A 252 5.88 -4.22 11.01
CA PHE A 252 5.89 -2.77 10.85
C PHE A 252 5.85 -2.04 12.18
N ARG A 253 5.02 -2.45 13.15
CA ARG A 253 5.00 -1.83 14.49
C ARG A 253 6.33 -1.87 15.23
N LYS A 254 7.14 -2.89 14.96
CA LYS A 254 8.47 -3.07 15.56
C LYS A 254 9.56 -2.31 14.79
N ASN A 255 9.34 -2.06 13.49
CA ASN A 255 10.30 -1.43 12.59
C ASN A 255 9.59 -0.49 11.57
N PRO A 256 8.95 0.61 12.02
CA PRO A 256 8.07 1.38 11.15
C PRO A 256 8.82 2.35 10.26
N LEU A 257 8.33 2.48 9.03
CA LEU A 257 8.70 3.54 8.09
C LEU A 257 7.44 4.30 7.69
N PHE A 258 7.39 5.59 7.99
CA PHE A 258 6.23 6.43 7.66
C PHE A 258 6.39 6.98 6.24
N ILE A 259 5.37 6.78 5.41
CA ILE A 259 5.40 7.20 4.01
C ILE A 259 4.38 8.32 3.80
N ILE A 260 4.85 9.44 3.25
CA ILE A 260 4.02 10.54 2.78
C ILE A 260 4.09 10.56 1.25
N ASP A 261 2.96 10.34 0.60
CA ASP A 261 2.79 10.53 -0.84
C ASP A 261 2.49 12.01 -1.10
N CYS A 262 3.44 12.69 -1.73
CA CYS A 262 3.30 14.06 -2.22
C CYS A 262 3.48 14.10 -3.74
N SER A 263 3.16 13.01 -4.45
CA SER A 263 3.51 12.86 -5.86
C SER A 263 2.67 13.71 -6.81
N HIS A 264 1.50 14.14 -6.33
CA HIS A 264 0.59 15.05 -7.00
C HIS A 264 0.65 16.41 -6.31
N GLN A 265 1.40 17.33 -6.91
CA GLN A 265 1.63 18.69 -6.37
C GLN A 265 1.19 19.77 -7.34
N PRO A 266 0.73 20.93 -6.81
CA PRO A 266 0.26 22.00 -7.66
C PRO A 266 1.35 22.63 -8.50
N ASP A 267 0.95 23.18 -9.64
CA ASP A 267 1.85 23.86 -10.58
C ASP A 267 2.56 25.07 -9.94
N THR A 268 2.00 25.65 -8.89
CA THR A 268 2.62 26.74 -8.11
C THR A 268 3.97 26.35 -7.51
N LEU A 269 4.13 25.08 -7.12
CA LEU A 269 5.40 24.56 -6.61
C LEU A 269 6.46 24.36 -7.71
N LYS A 270 6.07 24.36 -8.99
CA LYS A 270 7.00 24.15 -10.12
C LYS A 270 7.81 25.39 -10.47
N SER A 271 7.26 26.59 -10.26
CA SER A 271 7.89 27.85 -10.67
C SER A 271 8.78 28.50 -9.61
N SER A 272 8.84 27.92 -8.41
CA SER A 272 9.57 28.50 -7.27
C SER A 272 10.52 27.49 -6.65
N THR A 273 11.41 27.98 -5.79
CA THR A 273 12.08 27.12 -4.82
C THR A 273 11.04 26.48 -3.88
N VAL A 274 11.29 25.26 -3.42
CA VAL A 274 10.40 24.56 -2.49
C VAL A 274 11.12 24.34 -1.16
N ASP A 275 10.61 24.98 -0.11
CA ASP A 275 11.01 24.73 1.27
C ASP A 275 10.34 23.47 1.77
N ILE A 276 11.15 22.49 2.18
CA ILE A 276 10.70 21.22 2.73
C ILE A 276 10.82 21.28 4.25
N LYS A 277 9.69 21.18 4.95
CA LYS A 277 9.65 21.13 6.42
C LYS A 277 8.83 19.95 6.89
N LEU A 278 9.33 19.24 7.88
CA LEU A 278 8.65 18.12 8.50
C LEU A 278 8.22 18.47 9.91
N GLU A 279 6.93 18.34 10.20
CA GLU A 279 6.35 18.46 11.53
C GLU A 279 5.97 17.08 12.05
N PHE A 280 6.32 16.82 13.30
CA PHE A 280 5.89 15.61 13.99
C PHE A 280 5.45 15.92 15.42
N GLU A 281 4.45 15.17 15.88
CA GLU A 281 3.81 15.35 17.19
C GLU A 281 3.71 13.99 17.90
N THR A 282 3.84 13.97 19.23
CA THR A 282 3.55 12.81 20.08
C THR A 282 2.42 13.11 21.05
N ARG A 283 1.68 12.08 21.46
CA ARG A 283 0.70 12.16 22.57
C ARG A 283 1.39 12.23 23.94
N GLN A 284 2.66 11.85 24.01
CA GLN A 284 3.45 11.90 25.24
C GLN A 284 3.88 13.34 25.54
N SER A 285 4.36 13.61 26.75
CA SER A 285 4.86 14.95 27.11
C SER A 285 6.10 15.34 26.31
N LYS A 286 6.91 14.36 25.90
CA LYS A 286 8.10 14.54 25.08
C LYS A 286 8.40 13.28 24.26
N PHE A 287 9.10 13.45 23.14
CA PHE A 287 9.71 12.32 22.43
C PHE A 287 10.70 11.55 23.32
N PRO A 288 10.88 10.24 23.10
CA PRO A 288 11.88 9.45 23.81
C PRO A 288 13.28 10.09 23.68
N SER A 289 14.02 10.14 24.79
CA SER A 289 15.40 10.64 24.76
C SER A 289 16.26 9.78 23.83
N ASN A 290 17.29 10.37 23.24
CA ASN A 290 18.18 9.70 22.29
C ASN A 290 17.51 9.24 20.98
N THR A 291 16.42 9.86 20.55
CA THR A 291 15.86 9.58 19.22
C THR A 291 16.55 10.44 18.15
N LYS A 292 17.17 9.78 17.17
CA LYS A 292 17.59 10.33 15.88
C LYS A 292 16.45 10.17 14.90
N GLU A 293 16.35 11.09 13.96
CA GLU A 293 15.45 10.97 12.82
C GLU A 293 16.26 10.87 11.54
N GLN A 294 15.89 9.91 10.71
CA GLN A 294 16.42 9.74 9.38
C GLN A 294 15.27 9.88 8.41
N GLU A 295 15.41 10.83 7.50
CA GLU A 295 14.48 11.07 6.43
C GLU A 295 15.15 10.66 5.13
N GLN A 296 14.51 9.74 4.44
CA GLN A 296 14.83 9.45 3.06
C GLN A 296 13.76 10.13 2.20
N GLU A 297 14.20 11.16 1.50
CA GLU A 297 13.41 11.80 0.47
C GLU A 297 13.58 11.01 -0.82
N GLN A 298 12.46 10.76 -1.49
CA GLN A 298 12.47 10.53 -2.91
C GLN A 298 12.19 11.83 -3.66
N GLU A 299 13.18 12.25 -4.44
CA GLU A 299 13.08 12.59 -5.86
C GLU A 299 14.14 13.65 -6.25
N GLN A 300 14.70 13.46 -7.44
CA GLN A 300 15.22 14.53 -8.27
C GLN A 300 14.85 14.15 -9.71
N GLU A 301 13.74 14.64 -10.25
CA GLU A 301 13.55 14.68 -11.71
C GLU A 301 14.58 15.68 -12.28
N GLN A 302 15.85 15.30 -12.39
CA GLN A 302 16.82 16.15 -13.09
C GLN A 302 16.50 16.15 -14.58
N GLU A 303 15.73 17.14 -15.03
CA GLU A 303 15.93 17.61 -16.40
C GLU A 303 17.26 18.36 -16.44
N GLN A 304 18.31 17.71 -16.94
CA GLN A 304 19.47 18.45 -17.44
C GLN A 304 19.06 19.20 -18.71
N GLU A 305 18.38 20.33 -18.55
CA GLU A 305 18.18 21.30 -19.61
C GLU A 305 19.46 22.11 -19.76
N GLN A 306 20.20 21.83 -20.83
CA GLN A 306 21.00 22.87 -21.45
C GLN A 306 20.23 23.26 -22.72
N GLU A 307 19.56 24.41 -22.67
CA GLU A 307 18.75 24.97 -23.75
C GLU A 307 19.51 24.96 -25.10
N GLN A 308 18.88 24.35 -26.11
CA GLN A 308 18.67 24.90 -27.46
C GLN A 308 17.82 23.89 -28.24
N GLU A 309 16.77 24.41 -28.89
CA GLU A 309 15.82 23.66 -29.72
C GLU A 309 16.52 22.74 -30.73
N GLN A 310 16.22 21.43 -30.72
CA GLN A 310 16.42 20.56 -31.88
C GLN A 310 15.83 19.14 -31.73
N GLU A 311 15.53 18.55 -32.88
CA GLU A 311 14.78 17.32 -33.13
C GLU A 311 15.23 16.09 -32.31
N GLN A 312 14.25 15.44 -31.67
CA GLN A 312 14.41 14.40 -30.67
C GLN A 312 14.79 13.04 -31.25
N VAL A 313 15.85 12.42 -30.72
CA VAL A 313 16.34 11.09 -31.12
C VAL A 313 15.79 9.96 -30.23
N PHE A 314 15.21 10.29 -29.07
CA PHE A 314 14.59 9.35 -28.13
C PHE A 314 13.20 9.87 -27.73
N ASP A 315 12.27 8.97 -27.38
CA ASP A 315 10.95 9.36 -26.85
C ASP A 315 11.14 10.36 -25.70
N GLU A 316 10.34 11.43 -25.71
CA GLU A 316 10.28 12.37 -24.60
C GLU A 316 10.06 11.62 -23.28
N PRO A 317 10.68 12.05 -22.18
CA PRO A 317 10.24 11.60 -20.87
C PRO A 317 8.76 12.00 -20.68
N ILE A 318 7.88 11.00 -20.66
CA ILE A 318 6.45 11.22 -20.46
C ILE A 318 6.22 11.35 -18.96
N PHE A 319 6.09 12.57 -18.49
CA PHE A 319 5.63 12.85 -17.13
C PHE A 319 4.15 13.18 -17.14
N ASP A 320 3.39 12.48 -16.31
CA ASP A 320 1.97 12.79 -16.14
C ASP A 320 1.79 13.97 -15.19
N HIS A 321 1.64 15.16 -15.76
CA HIS A 321 1.25 16.38 -15.04
C HIS A 321 -0.26 16.66 -15.16
N SER A 322 -1.08 15.66 -15.52
CA SER A 322 -2.52 15.86 -15.67
C SER A 322 -3.21 16.13 -14.33
N LEU A 323 -2.63 15.67 -13.22
CA LEU A 323 -3.12 15.81 -11.85
C LEU A 323 -2.24 16.78 -11.05
N ILE A 324 -2.88 17.79 -10.47
CA ILE A 324 -2.28 18.83 -9.61
C ILE A 324 -2.28 18.39 -8.15
N SER A 325 -3.27 17.63 -7.71
CA SER A 325 -3.32 17.19 -6.32
C SER A 325 -4.21 15.95 -6.18
N LEU A 326 -3.85 15.10 -5.21
CA LEU A 326 -4.63 13.95 -4.77
C LEU A 326 -4.61 13.91 -3.25
N HIS A 327 -5.73 14.28 -2.61
CA HIS A 327 -5.83 14.31 -1.15
C HIS A 327 -6.93 13.38 -0.64
N GLU A 328 -6.59 12.51 0.32
CA GLU A 328 -7.57 11.72 1.03
C GLU A 328 -8.41 12.61 1.96
N HIS A 329 -9.72 12.45 1.90
CA HIS A 329 -10.68 13.12 2.77
C HIS A 329 -11.57 12.11 3.49
N THR A 330 -11.91 12.43 4.73
CA THR A 330 -12.76 11.61 5.59
C THR A 330 -14.21 12.10 5.59
N TYR A 331 -15.12 11.20 5.23
CA TYR A 331 -16.56 11.39 5.32
C TYR A 331 -17.14 10.57 6.48
N LYS A 332 -17.96 11.21 7.30
CA LYS A 332 -18.51 10.62 8.52
C LYS A 332 -20.00 10.29 8.33
N PRO A 333 -20.50 9.28 9.06
CA PRO A 333 -21.93 9.01 9.15
C PRO A 333 -22.73 10.23 9.58
N TYR A 334 -23.93 10.36 9.04
CA TYR A 334 -24.92 11.34 9.49
C TYR A 334 -26.15 10.62 10.06
N GLY A 335 -26.80 11.22 11.06
CA GLY A 335 -28.06 10.72 11.62
C GLY A 335 -27.97 9.61 12.69
N SER A 336 -26.80 8.99 12.89
CA SER A 336 -26.62 7.90 13.88
C SER A 336 -25.62 8.29 14.98
N PRO A 337 -26.06 8.53 16.23
CA PRO A 337 -25.16 8.88 17.34
C PRO A 337 -24.44 7.66 17.94
N SER A 338 -24.84 6.45 17.57
CA SER A 338 -24.26 5.18 18.00
C SER A 338 -24.32 4.14 16.87
N PHE A 339 -23.55 3.07 17.00
CA PHE A 339 -23.49 1.97 16.04
C PHE A 339 -23.96 0.67 16.71
N LYS A 340 -25.25 0.33 16.62
CA LYS A 340 -25.84 -0.88 17.21
C LYS A 340 -26.22 -1.91 16.14
N ASN A 341 -26.42 -3.15 16.57
CA ASN A 341 -26.87 -4.23 15.69
C ASN A 341 -28.18 -3.85 14.97
N SER A 342 -28.24 -4.13 13.67
CA SER A 342 -29.35 -3.77 12.78
C SER A 342 -29.52 -2.28 12.47
N ASP A 343 -28.65 -1.39 12.96
CA ASP A 343 -28.69 0.02 12.57
C ASP A 343 -28.31 0.17 11.09
N GLU A 344 -28.96 1.14 10.44
CA GLU A 344 -28.59 1.62 9.11
C GLU A 344 -27.72 2.87 9.26
N ILE A 345 -26.52 2.81 8.69
CA ILE A 345 -25.53 3.88 8.71
C ILE A 345 -25.40 4.44 7.30
N ARG A 346 -25.54 5.76 7.15
CA ARG A 346 -25.43 6.44 5.86
C ARG A 346 -24.27 7.42 5.88
N ILE A 347 -23.43 7.37 4.85
CA ILE A 347 -22.34 8.31 4.63
C ILE A 347 -22.53 8.90 3.24
N ALA A 348 -22.82 10.20 3.17
CA ALA A 348 -23.08 10.89 1.92
C ALA A 348 -21.92 11.82 1.54
N VAL A 349 -21.64 11.88 0.25
CA VAL A 349 -20.71 12.84 -0.36
C VAL A 349 -21.52 13.75 -1.27
N ASN A 350 -21.75 14.97 -0.81
CA ASN A 350 -22.59 15.96 -1.47
C ASN A 350 -21.76 17.21 -1.76
N PHE A 351 -20.90 17.15 -2.77
CA PHE A 351 -20.10 18.31 -3.17
C PHE A 351 -20.17 18.50 -4.68
N GLN A 352 -20.36 19.76 -5.06
CA GLN A 352 -20.16 20.19 -6.44
C GLN A 352 -18.66 20.36 -6.68
N ASP A 353 -18.25 20.14 -7.92
CA ASP A 353 -16.92 20.43 -8.45
C ASP A 353 -15.76 19.55 -7.97
N LEU A 354 -16.07 18.40 -7.35
CA LEU A 354 -15.10 17.38 -6.94
C LEU A 354 -15.08 16.19 -7.91
N ILE A 355 -13.85 15.72 -8.20
CA ILE A 355 -13.62 14.42 -8.83
C ILE A 355 -13.16 13.46 -7.73
N LEU A 356 -13.84 12.33 -7.58
CA LEU A 356 -13.62 11.39 -6.49
C LEU A 356 -13.04 10.07 -7.00
N ASP A 357 -11.99 9.58 -6.34
CA ASP A 357 -11.41 8.26 -6.56
C ASP A 357 -12.10 7.21 -5.67
N ILE A 358 -13.12 6.56 -6.23
CA ILE A 358 -13.91 5.56 -5.49
C ILE A 358 -13.23 4.19 -5.46
N SER A 359 -12.43 3.87 -6.48
CA SER A 359 -11.73 2.59 -6.59
C SER A 359 -10.78 2.36 -5.40
N ASP A 360 -9.99 3.39 -5.06
CA ASP A 360 -9.05 3.33 -3.94
C ASP A 360 -9.61 3.81 -2.60
N SER A 361 -10.91 4.13 -2.54
CA SER A 361 -11.59 4.49 -1.30
C SER A 361 -11.79 3.28 -0.37
N TYR A 362 -11.98 3.55 0.92
CA TYR A 362 -12.13 2.51 1.94
C TYR A 362 -12.89 2.96 3.17
N ILE A 363 -13.47 2.01 3.88
CA ILE A 363 -14.12 2.23 5.16
C ILE A 363 -13.09 1.96 6.26
N TYR A 364 -12.84 2.94 7.12
CA TYR A 364 -12.02 2.80 8.32
C TYR A 364 -12.94 2.58 9.53
N ILE A 365 -12.63 1.55 10.31
CA ILE A 365 -13.45 1.12 11.45
C ILE A 365 -12.56 0.97 12.68
N GLU A 366 -12.99 1.55 13.80
CA GLU A 366 -12.42 1.30 15.11
C GLU A 366 -13.51 0.73 16.03
N GLY A 367 -13.15 -0.25 16.83
CA GLY A 367 -14.07 -0.87 17.77
C GLY A 367 -13.37 -1.49 18.97
N LYS A 368 -14.17 -2.07 19.85
CA LYS A 368 -13.71 -2.79 21.04
C LYS A 368 -14.23 -4.22 21.00
N PHE A 369 -13.39 -5.17 21.38
CA PHE A 369 -13.70 -6.60 21.47
C PHE A 369 -13.39 -7.11 22.88
N THR A 370 -14.42 -7.46 23.64
CA THR A 370 -14.30 -7.87 25.04
C THR A 370 -14.90 -9.27 25.23
N PRO A 371 -14.09 -10.31 25.47
CA PRO A 371 -14.58 -11.63 25.87
C PRO A 371 -15.37 -11.55 27.18
N ASP A 372 -16.43 -12.37 27.30
CA ASP A 372 -17.24 -12.42 28.54
C ASP A 372 -16.44 -12.95 29.75
N ASP A 373 -15.45 -13.80 29.49
CA ASP A 373 -14.49 -14.30 30.46
C ASP A 373 -13.07 -14.16 29.89
N ALA A 374 -12.27 -13.27 30.48
CA ALA A 374 -10.89 -13.02 30.05
C ALA A 374 -9.93 -14.20 30.30
N THR A 375 -10.33 -15.20 31.09
CA THR A 375 -9.55 -16.43 31.32
C THR A 375 -9.76 -17.49 30.25
N LYS A 376 -10.75 -17.28 29.37
CA LYS A 376 -11.18 -18.22 28.34
C LYS A 376 -10.74 -17.78 26.96
N SER A 377 -10.45 -18.75 26.11
CA SER A 377 -10.01 -18.53 24.74
C SER A 377 -11.15 -17.93 23.91
N CYS A 378 -10.97 -16.69 23.43
CA CYS A 378 -11.89 -16.03 22.51
C CYS A 378 -11.13 -15.05 21.61
N TYR A 379 -11.30 -15.19 20.29
CA TYR A 379 -10.50 -14.53 19.27
C TYR A 379 -11.40 -13.92 18.21
N LEU A 380 -10.96 -12.81 17.60
CA LEU A 380 -11.62 -12.30 16.41
C LEU A 380 -11.49 -13.31 15.25
N SER A 381 -12.57 -13.47 14.50
CA SER A 381 -12.62 -14.33 13.32
C SER A 381 -11.81 -13.74 12.15
N ASN A 382 -11.46 -14.56 11.16
CA ASN A 382 -10.97 -14.01 9.90
C ASN A 382 -12.05 -13.18 9.20
N ASN A 383 -11.64 -12.12 8.52
CA ASN A 383 -12.52 -11.20 7.81
C ASN A 383 -13.53 -10.50 8.75
N THR A 384 -13.19 -10.35 10.03
CA THR A 384 -14.07 -9.79 11.08
C THR A 384 -14.71 -8.46 10.67
N ILE A 385 -13.95 -7.57 10.03
CA ILE A 385 -14.41 -6.23 9.66
C ILE A 385 -15.60 -6.30 8.69
N ALA A 386 -15.59 -7.26 7.75
CA ALA A 386 -16.71 -7.47 6.84
C ALA A 386 -17.89 -8.19 7.52
N PHE A 387 -17.65 -9.02 8.55
CA PHE A 387 -18.71 -9.67 9.34
C PHE A 387 -19.51 -8.70 10.23
N LEU A 388 -19.04 -7.47 10.43
CA LEU A 388 -19.78 -6.43 11.15
C LEU A 388 -21.06 -5.98 10.41
N PHE A 389 -21.20 -6.29 9.12
CA PHE A 389 -22.30 -5.82 8.29
C PHE A 389 -23.10 -6.97 7.66
N ASP A 390 -24.42 -6.83 7.63
CA ASP A 390 -25.32 -7.72 6.89
C ASP A 390 -25.47 -7.28 5.43
N GLU A 391 -25.32 -5.99 5.14
CA GLU A 391 -25.44 -5.44 3.79
C GLU A 391 -24.64 -4.16 3.63
N ILE A 392 -24.01 -3.98 2.47
CA ILE A 392 -23.34 -2.74 2.08
C ILE A 392 -23.88 -2.35 0.70
N ARG A 393 -24.37 -1.12 0.58
CA ARG A 393 -24.93 -0.53 -0.64
C ARG A 393 -24.18 0.74 -1.01
N TYR A 394 -23.91 0.88 -2.31
CA TYR A 394 -23.35 2.10 -2.88
C TYR A 394 -24.34 2.66 -3.91
N GLU A 395 -24.77 3.90 -3.66
CA GLU A 395 -25.70 4.64 -4.50
C GLU A 395 -24.98 5.85 -5.13
N MET A 396 -25.31 6.12 -6.39
CA MET A 396 -24.78 7.24 -7.15
C MET A 396 -25.93 7.90 -7.91
N GLY A 397 -26.12 9.21 -7.71
CA GLY A 397 -27.21 9.96 -8.33
C GLY A 397 -28.61 9.55 -7.84
N GLY A 398 -28.69 8.86 -6.70
CA GLY A 398 -29.93 8.26 -6.18
C GLY A 398 -30.28 6.90 -6.77
N GLU A 399 -29.45 6.34 -7.65
CA GLU A 399 -29.59 4.98 -8.17
C GLU A 399 -28.60 4.03 -7.50
N GLN A 400 -29.03 2.79 -7.25
CA GLN A 400 -28.19 1.77 -6.61
C GLN A 400 -27.23 1.15 -7.62
N VAL A 401 -25.95 1.54 -7.55
CA VAL A 401 -24.90 0.97 -8.41
C VAL A 401 -24.52 -0.43 -7.94
N CYS A 402 -24.29 -0.63 -6.64
CA CYS A 402 -23.86 -1.93 -6.14
C CYS A 402 -24.48 -2.23 -4.77
N MET A 403 -24.81 -3.51 -4.55
CA MET A 403 -25.24 -4.05 -3.28
C MET A 403 -24.48 -5.35 -3.04
N ILE A 404 -23.95 -5.51 -1.84
CA ILE A 404 -23.40 -6.78 -1.36
C ILE A 404 -24.16 -7.19 -0.13
N ARG A 405 -24.73 -8.40 -0.20
CA ARG A 405 -25.35 -9.06 0.95
C ARG A 405 -24.32 -9.94 1.63
N LYS A 406 -24.38 -9.98 2.96
CA LYS A 406 -23.49 -10.74 3.84
C LYS A 406 -22.01 -10.58 3.43
N PRO A 407 -21.49 -9.34 3.41
CA PRO A 407 -20.13 -9.03 2.96
C PRO A 407 -19.08 -9.94 3.58
N GLY A 408 -19.20 -10.28 4.88
CA GLY A 408 -18.30 -11.25 5.53
C GLY A 408 -18.19 -12.60 4.80
N ILE A 409 -19.29 -13.20 4.34
CA ILE A 409 -19.23 -14.48 3.62
C ILE A 409 -18.77 -14.28 2.18
N THR A 410 -19.35 -13.30 1.50
CA THR A 410 -19.10 -13.00 0.09
C THR A 410 -17.61 -12.72 -0.15
N THR A 411 -17.00 -11.85 0.67
CA THR A 411 -15.56 -11.56 0.51
C THR A 411 -14.67 -12.67 1.03
N THR A 412 -15.10 -13.49 2.00
CA THR A 412 -14.35 -14.70 2.38
C THR A 412 -14.25 -15.68 1.22
N MET A 413 -15.37 -15.99 0.55
CA MET A 413 -15.37 -16.88 -0.61
C MET A 413 -14.49 -16.34 -1.75
N LYS A 414 -14.55 -15.03 -2.02
CA LYS A 414 -13.68 -14.37 -3.01
C LYS A 414 -12.22 -14.46 -2.60
N SER A 415 -11.91 -14.13 -1.35
CA SER A 415 -10.53 -14.05 -0.87
C SER A 415 -9.81 -15.39 -0.95
N MET A 416 -10.50 -16.48 -0.62
CA MET A 416 -9.96 -17.84 -0.66
C MET A 416 -9.51 -18.29 -2.06
N ILE A 417 -10.09 -17.72 -3.12
CA ILE A 417 -9.76 -18.09 -4.51
C ILE A 417 -8.91 -17.04 -5.23
N SER A 418 -8.93 -15.78 -4.77
CA SER A 418 -8.33 -14.65 -5.46
C SER A 418 -6.97 -14.23 -4.89
N TYR A 419 -6.64 -14.59 -3.66
CA TYR A 419 -5.42 -14.17 -2.99
C TYR A 419 -4.53 -15.36 -2.61
N GLY A 420 -3.22 -15.20 -2.80
CA GLY A 420 -2.20 -16.16 -2.36
C GLY A 420 -1.31 -15.61 -1.25
N ASP A 421 -0.22 -16.32 -0.94
CA ASP A 421 0.70 -15.96 0.16
C ASP A 421 1.27 -14.55 0.04
N SER A 422 1.58 -14.12 -1.19
CA SER A 422 2.16 -12.79 -1.41
C SER A 422 1.20 -11.65 -1.05
N ASN A 423 -0.11 -11.93 -0.93
CA ASN A 423 -1.13 -10.96 -0.53
C ASN A 423 -1.53 -11.09 0.95
N ALA A 424 -1.01 -12.07 1.70
CA ALA A 424 -1.44 -12.34 3.07
C ALA A 424 -1.26 -11.12 3.98
N LYS A 425 -0.12 -10.43 3.89
CA LYS A 425 0.19 -9.22 4.67
C LYS A 425 -0.76 -8.06 4.39
N PHE A 426 -1.18 -7.89 3.12
CA PHE A 426 -2.21 -6.91 2.75
C PHE A 426 -3.55 -7.22 3.43
N LEU A 427 -3.93 -8.51 3.48
CA LEU A 427 -5.19 -8.97 4.06
C LEU A 427 -5.24 -8.80 5.59
N GLU A 428 -4.12 -8.61 6.26
CA GLU A 428 -4.12 -8.36 7.71
C GLU A 428 -4.95 -7.12 8.08
N THR A 429 -4.89 -6.08 7.25
CA THR A 429 -5.63 -4.82 7.49
C THR A 429 -7.14 -4.94 7.36
N VAL A 430 -7.63 -5.91 6.59
CA VAL A 430 -9.06 -6.26 6.44
C VAL A 430 -9.52 -7.30 7.47
N GLY A 431 -8.65 -7.66 8.42
CA GLY A 431 -8.96 -8.53 9.55
C GLY A 431 -8.77 -10.02 9.25
N TRP A 432 -7.83 -10.38 8.38
CA TRP A 432 -7.35 -11.76 8.25
C TRP A 432 -6.12 -11.96 9.13
N GLY A 433 -6.05 -13.13 9.77
CA GLY A 433 -4.97 -13.48 10.67
C GLY A 433 -3.97 -14.43 10.04
N ILE A 434 -2.77 -14.46 10.60
CA ILE A 434 -1.76 -15.48 10.32
C ILE A 434 -2.30 -16.85 10.75
N ASP A 435 -2.99 -16.90 11.89
CA ASP A 435 -3.70 -18.05 12.39
C ASP A 435 -5.05 -17.63 13.01
N SER A 436 -5.85 -18.61 13.44
CA SER A 436 -7.16 -18.38 14.04
C SER A 436 -7.13 -17.71 15.42
N GLU A 437 -5.97 -17.59 16.06
CA GLU A 437 -5.82 -17.14 17.45
C GLU A 437 -5.16 -15.76 17.55
N ASN A 438 -4.55 -15.28 16.47
CA ASN A 438 -3.86 -14.01 16.43
C ASN A 438 -4.27 -13.17 15.21
N GLN A 439 -5.24 -12.27 15.45
CA GLN A 439 -5.61 -11.22 14.51
C GLN A 439 -4.74 -9.98 14.75
N PRO A 440 -3.91 -9.56 13.76
CA PRO A 440 -2.99 -8.44 13.94
C PRO A 440 -3.67 -7.10 14.25
N ILE A 441 -4.93 -6.94 13.85
CA ILE A 441 -5.73 -5.72 14.02
C ILE A 441 -6.21 -5.47 15.46
N LEU A 442 -6.19 -6.50 16.33
CA LEU A 442 -6.67 -6.41 17.71
C LEU A 442 -5.50 -6.17 18.66
N ASP A 443 -5.64 -5.16 19.51
CA ASP A 443 -4.79 -4.98 20.67
C ASP A 443 -5.36 -5.74 21.87
N LYS A 444 -4.62 -6.75 22.34
CA LYS A 444 -5.08 -7.65 23.40
C LYS A 444 -5.12 -6.98 24.78
N SER A 445 -4.35 -5.90 25.01
CA SER A 445 -4.31 -5.21 26.30
C SER A 445 -5.41 -4.16 26.44
N SER A 446 -5.64 -3.34 25.40
CA SER A 446 -6.70 -2.33 25.40
C SER A 446 -8.05 -2.84 24.91
N HIS A 447 -8.09 -4.05 24.33
CA HIS A 447 -9.26 -4.65 23.68
C HIS A 447 -9.77 -3.86 22.47
N ILE A 448 -8.96 -2.97 21.91
CA ILE A 448 -9.32 -2.12 20.77
C ILE A 448 -8.84 -2.78 19.49
N PHE A 449 -9.67 -2.76 18.45
CA PHE A 449 -9.26 -3.13 17.10
C PHE A 449 -9.46 -1.97 16.13
N SER A 450 -8.61 -1.90 15.11
CA SER A 450 -8.80 -1.00 13.97
C SER A 450 -8.55 -1.74 12.66
N GLY A 451 -9.42 -1.50 11.68
CA GLY A 451 -9.39 -2.19 10.41
C GLY A 451 -9.73 -1.26 9.25
N LYS A 452 -9.24 -1.65 8.08
CA LYS A 452 -9.51 -1.00 6.80
C LYS A 452 -10.33 -1.95 5.95
N LEU A 453 -11.40 -1.48 5.32
CA LEU A 453 -12.20 -2.24 4.39
C LEU A 453 -12.24 -1.53 3.01
N PRO A 454 -11.32 -1.85 2.09
CA PRO A 454 -11.28 -1.26 0.76
C PRO A 454 -12.54 -1.54 -0.05
N LEU A 455 -13.04 -0.57 -0.81
CA LEU A 455 -14.23 -0.79 -1.64
C LEU A 455 -13.96 -1.81 -2.74
N LYS A 456 -12.77 -1.84 -3.36
CA LYS A 456 -12.37 -2.88 -4.33
C LYS A 456 -12.34 -4.30 -3.75
N TYR A 457 -12.12 -4.44 -2.44
CA TYR A 457 -12.16 -5.73 -1.76
C TYR A 457 -13.61 -6.23 -1.66
N LEU A 458 -14.54 -5.32 -1.38
CA LEU A 458 -15.97 -5.59 -1.31
C LEU A 458 -16.60 -5.75 -2.70
N MET A 459 -16.55 -4.70 -3.52
CA MET A 459 -17.40 -4.47 -4.70
C MET A 459 -16.61 -4.57 -6.00
N GLY A 460 -17.14 -5.33 -6.97
CA GLY A 460 -16.51 -5.43 -8.29
C GLY A 460 -16.56 -4.15 -9.12
N PHE A 461 -17.55 -3.25 -8.88
CA PHE A 461 -17.53 -1.90 -9.47
C PHE A 461 -16.25 -1.13 -9.11
N ALA A 462 -15.88 -1.12 -7.83
CA ALA A 462 -14.68 -0.43 -7.37
C ALA A 462 -13.38 -1.17 -7.77
N GLU A 463 -13.48 -2.46 -8.12
CA GLU A 463 -12.35 -3.22 -8.69
C GLU A 463 -12.13 -2.91 -10.18
N ASP A 464 -13.22 -2.75 -10.95
CA ASP A 464 -13.16 -2.59 -12.41
C ASP A 464 -13.14 -1.13 -12.87
N TYR A 465 -13.75 -0.22 -12.12
CA TYR A 465 -13.88 1.19 -12.47
C TYR A 465 -12.88 2.07 -11.72
N ASN A 466 -11.67 2.18 -12.27
CA ASN A 466 -10.56 2.96 -11.74
C ASN A 466 -10.52 4.42 -12.22
N LYS A 467 -11.68 5.01 -12.55
CA LYS A 467 -11.79 6.38 -13.07
C LYS A 467 -12.46 7.31 -12.07
N GLY A 468 -12.06 8.57 -12.07
CA GLY A 468 -12.68 9.60 -11.23
C GLY A 468 -14.16 9.80 -11.56
N ILE A 469 -14.98 9.99 -10.52
CA ILE A 469 -16.41 10.33 -10.63
C ILE A 469 -16.57 11.82 -10.34
N LEU A 470 -17.14 12.58 -11.28
CA LEU A 470 -17.34 14.03 -11.16
C LEU A 470 -18.81 14.38 -10.91
N ASN A 471 -19.06 15.27 -9.94
CA ASN A 471 -20.33 16.00 -9.77
C ASN A 471 -21.58 15.11 -9.65
N VAL A 472 -21.45 13.93 -9.05
CA VAL A 472 -22.59 13.08 -8.74
C VAL A 472 -22.68 12.90 -7.23
N LYS A 473 -23.89 13.05 -6.68
CA LYS A 473 -24.19 12.69 -5.28
C LYS A 473 -23.87 11.21 -5.08
N GLN A 474 -23.10 10.89 -4.06
CA GLN A 474 -22.78 9.51 -3.71
C GLN A 474 -23.20 9.22 -2.27
N GLU A 475 -23.65 8.00 -2.04
CA GLU A 475 -24.09 7.57 -0.72
C GLU A 475 -23.67 6.12 -0.48
N LEU A 476 -22.96 5.90 0.61
CA LEU A 476 -22.62 4.58 1.12
C LEU A 476 -23.55 4.26 2.28
N ILE A 477 -24.27 3.14 2.16
CA ILE A 477 -25.26 2.68 3.14
C ILE A 477 -24.77 1.35 3.70
N LEU A 478 -24.61 1.27 5.02
CA LEU A 478 -24.15 0.10 5.75
C LEU A 478 -25.25 -0.38 6.68
N ILE A 479 -25.65 -1.64 6.57
CA ILE A 479 -26.56 -2.27 7.53
C ILE A 479 -25.72 -3.11 8.49
N ILE A 480 -25.66 -2.71 9.75
CA ILE A 480 -24.90 -3.43 10.78
C ILE A 480 -25.54 -4.79 11.02
N ALA A 481 -24.71 -5.83 11.16
CA ALA A 481 -25.17 -7.20 11.34
C ALA A 481 -26.14 -7.32 12.54
N ARG A 482 -27.19 -8.15 12.38
CA ARG A 482 -28.14 -8.44 13.48
C ARG A 482 -27.48 -9.03 14.72
N SER A 483 -26.32 -9.67 14.55
CA SER A 483 -25.51 -10.23 15.63
C SER A 483 -24.05 -10.28 15.23
N PHE A 484 -23.15 -9.98 16.17
CA PHE A 484 -21.70 -10.07 15.98
C PHE A 484 -21.12 -11.45 16.28
N LYS A 485 -21.96 -12.48 16.43
CA LYS A 485 -21.50 -13.85 16.71
C LYS A 485 -20.62 -14.47 15.62
N ASN A 486 -20.63 -13.90 14.40
CA ASN A 486 -19.74 -14.31 13.32
C ASN A 486 -18.41 -13.54 13.31
N CYS A 487 -18.24 -12.55 14.18
CA CYS A 487 -17.02 -11.74 14.29
C CYS A 487 -15.97 -12.38 15.20
N TYR A 488 -16.30 -13.43 15.95
CA TYR A 488 -15.39 -14.06 16.90
C TYR A 488 -15.60 -15.58 17.00
N ILE A 489 -14.58 -16.26 17.49
CA ILE A 489 -14.54 -17.70 17.75
C ILE A 489 -13.92 -17.95 19.13
N GLY A 490 -14.49 -18.86 19.91
CA GLY A 490 -13.99 -19.11 21.25
C GLY A 490 -14.84 -20.08 22.08
N GLU A 491 -14.34 -20.34 23.29
CA GLU A 491 -15.04 -21.08 24.36
C GLU A 491 -16.20 -20.29 24.95
N VAL A 492 -16.12 -18.95 24.90
CA VAL A 492 -17.08 -18.02 25.49
C VAL A 492 -17.60 -17.03 24.44
N ASP A 493 -18.76 -16.43 24.73
CA ASP A 493 -19.27 -15.30 23.97
C ASP A 493 -18.43 -14.04 24.24
N ALA A 494 -18.61 -13.02 23.40
CA ALA A 494 -17.88 -11.76 23.48
C ALA A 494 -18.76 -10.58 23.04
N SER A 495 -18.49 -9.42 23.63
CA SER A 495 -19.06 -8.13 23.22
C SER A 495 -18.18 -7.47 22.16
N VAL A 496 -18.81 -7.01 21.08
CA VAL A 496 -18.19 -6.20 20.02
C VAL A 496 -18.91 -4.86 19.96
N GLU A 497 -18.15 -3.79 20.10
CA GLU A 497 -18.64 -2.40 20.02
C GLU A 497 -17.93 -1.69 18.88
N ILE A 498 -18.68 -0.96 18.05
CA ILE A 498 -18.10 -0.10 17.02
C ILE A 498 -18.05 1.32 17.58
N ASN A 499 -16.86 1.92 17.57
CA ASN A 499 -16.61 3.27 18.10
C ASN A 499 -16.54 4.32 16.99
N LYS A 500 -16.05 3.92 15.82
CA LYS A 500 -15.81 4.83 14.69
C LYS A 500 -16.07 4.10 13.37
N ILE A 501 -16.78 4.75 12.47
CA ILE A 501 -16.90 4.37 11.05
C ILE A 501 -16.64 5.64 10.24
N GLU A 502 -15.71 5.57 9.31
CA GLU A 502 -15.31 6.69 8.44
C GLU A 502 -15.12 6.17 7.01
N TRP A 503 -15.63 6.88 6.01
CA TRP A 503 -15.36 6.58 4.61
C TRP A 503 -14.30 7.54 4.08
N LYS A 504 -13.15 6.99 3.70
CA LYS A 504 -11.99 7.74 3.22
C LYS A 504 -11.90 7.66 1.71
N ILE A 505 -11.84 8.81 1.03
CA ILE A 505 -11.90 8.92 -0.44
C ILE A 505 -10.84 9.91 -0.93
N GLY A 506 -10.14 9.56 -2.02
CA GLY A 506 -9.22 10.46 -2.71
C GLY A 506 -9.96 11.54 -3.51
N HIS A 507 -9.61 12.80 -3.29
CA HIS A 507 -10.06 13.93 -4.10
C HIS A 507 -9.04 14.18 -5.20
N ILE A 508 -9.47 14.00 -6.44
CA ILE A 508 -8.65 14.20 -7.62
C ILE A 508 -8.79 15.65 -8.08
N MET A 509 -7.71 16.42 -8.02
CA MET A 509 -7.65 17.78 -8.54
C MET A 509 -6.83 17.79 -9.82
N PRO A 510 -7.48 17.76 -11.01
CA PRO A 510 -6.78 17.84 -12.28
C PRO A 510 -6.26 19.25 -12.54
N SER A 511 -5.29 19.38 -13.46
CA SER A 511 -4.86 20.70 -13.92
C SER A 511 -5.97 21.48 -14.59
N ASP A 512 -5.92 22.82 -14.53
CA ASP A 512 -6.93 23.70 -15.13
C ASP A 512 -7.17 23.36 -16.60
N LYS A 513 -6.09 23.02 -17.33
CA LYS A 513 -6.16 22.55 -18.73
C LYS A 513 -6.99 21.27 -18.87
N GLN A 514 -6.78 20.28 -18.00
CA GLN A 514 -7.51 19.02 -18.04
C GLN A 514 -8.93 19.15 -17.51
N ARG A 515 -9.12 19.95 -16.45
CA ARG A 515 -10.43 20.32 -15.90
C ARG A 515 -11.29 20.97 -16.97
N LEU A 516 -10.76 21.97 -17.69
CA LEU A 516 -11.48 22.65 -18.77
C LEU A 516 -11.80 21.72 -19.94
N LYS A 517 -10.88 20.82 -20.32
CA LYS A 517 -11.16 19.78 -21.32
C LYS A 517 -12.30 18.86 -20.89
N LEU A 518 -12.31 18.44 -19.63
CA LEU A 518 -13.30 17.54 -19.08
C LEU A 518 -14.69 18.22 -19.00
N LEU A 519 -14.75 19.45 -18.50
CA LEU A 519 -15.98 20.26 -18.48
C LEU A 519 -16.51 20.54 -19.90
N ASN A 520 -15.65 20.87 -20.85
CA ASN A 520 -16.05 21.05 -22.25
C ASN A 520 -16.64 19.77 -22.87
N ARG A 521 -16.11 18.58 -22.52
CA ARG A 521 -16.68 17.30 -22.97
C ARG A 521 -18.06 17.05 -22.39
N LEU A 522 -18.27 17.39 -21.12
CA LEU A 522 -19.56 17.24 -20.45
C LEU A 522 -20.61 18.20 -21.05
N ASN A 523 -20.23 19.46 -21.26
CA ASN A 523 -21.12 20.47 -21.84
C ASN A 523 -21.52 20.17 -23.29
N LYS A 524 -20.62 19.58 -24.08
CA LYS A 524 -20.93 19.14 -25.46
C LYS A 524 -21.85 17.93 -25.50
N SER A 525 -22.01 17.22 -24.38
CA SER A 525 -22.59 15.90 -24.31
C SER A 525 -23.61 15.78 -23.18
N SER A 526 -24.56 16.73 -23.13
CA SER A 526 -25.63 16.79 -22.13
C SER A 526 -26.49 15.52 -22.02
N THR A 527 -26.35 14.57 -22.96
CA THR A 527 -27.08 13.31 -23.04
C THR A 527 -26.20 12.05 -23.01
N ALA A 528 -24.86 12.14 -22.92
CA ALA A 528 -24.05 10.93 -22.82
C ALA A 528 -24.09 10.37 -21.40
N LYS A 529 -24.91 9.34 -21.22
CA LYS A 529 -24.81 8.44 -20.07
C LYS A 529 -23.44 7.77 -20.11
N VAL A 530 -22.63 7.93 -19.06
CA VAL A 530 -21.40 7.16 -18.91
C VAL A 530 -21.81 5.71 -18.71
N LYS A 531 -21.53 4.85 -19.69
CA LYS A 531 -21.71 3.41 -19.53
C LYS A 531 -20.59 2.89 -18.64
N ILE A 532 -20.98 2.37 -17.49
CA ILE A 532 -20.07 1.73 -16.53
C ILE A 532 -20.35 0.23 -16.62
N ALA A 533 -19.41 -0.50 -17.23
CA ALA A 533 -19.43 -1.96 -17.21
C ALA A 533 -18.57 -2.43 -16.03
N TYR A 534 -19.09 -3.35 -15.23
CA TYR A 534 -18.40 -3.88 -14.06
C TYR A 534 -18.94 -5.26 -13.68
N ARG A 535 -18.13 -5.97 -12.88
CA ARG A 535 -18.46 -7.25 -12.25
C ARG A 535 -19.13 -7.04 -10.91
N MET A 536 -20.01 -7.97 -10.54
CA MET A 536 -20.65 -7.98 -9.23
C MET A 536 -20.78 -9.40 -8.69
N TRP A 537 -20.75 -9.50 -7.37
CA TRP A 537 -20.84 -10.77 -6.67
C TRP A 537 -22.19 -10.87 -5.97
N ASP A 538 -23.05 -11.78 -6.44
CA ASP A 538 -24.33 -12.08 -5.79
C ASP A 538 -24.21 -13.40 -4.99
N LEU A 539 -24.49 -13.34 -3.68
CA LEU A 539 -24.52 -14.51 -2.79
C LEU A 539 -25.94 -15.08 -2.69
N TYR A 540 -26.05 -16.39 -2.86
CA TYR A 540 -27.25 -17.19 -2.65
C TYR A 540 -26.98 -18.28 -1.63
N GLU A 541 -27.98 -18.57 -0.79
CA GLU A 541 -27.90 -19.63 0.21
C GLU A 541 -29.06 -20.60 0.03
N LEU A 542 -28.73 -21.89 0.02
CA LEU A 542 -29.68 -22.99 0.14
C LEU A 542 -29.70 -23.44 1.62
N PRO A 543 -30.79 -23.19 2.37
CA PRO A 543 -30.84 -23.45 3.81
C PRO A 543 -30.77 -24.92 4.21
N SER A 544 -31.05 -25.85 3.29
CA SER A 544 -30.98 -27.29 3.53
C SER A 544 -30.85 -28.03 2.21
N ILE A 545 -29.84 -28.89 2.09
CA ILE A 545 -29.75 -29.86 0.98
C ILE A 545 -30.76 -30.98 1.21
N ARG A 546 -31.44 -31.42 0.15
CA ARG A 546 -32.32 -32.61 0.21
C ARG A 546 -31.49 -33.87 0.46
N GLU A 547 -32.04 -34.84 1.17
CA GLU A 547 -31.40 -36.15 1.41
C GLU A 547 -31.47 -37.04 0.15
N THR A 548 -30.93 -36.55 -0.96
CA THR A 548 -30.89 -37.23 -2.26
C THR A 548 -29.47 -37.26 -2.80
N SER A 549 -29.16 -38.22 -3.68
CA SER A 549 -27.84 -38.32 -4.35
C SER A 549 -27.62 -37.24 -5.43
N SER A 550 -28.69 -36.54 -5.83
CA SER A 550 -28.67 -35.42 -6.76
C SER A 550 -29.73 -34.40 -6.37
N ASP A 551 -29.43 -33.12 -6.57
CA ASP A 551 -30.40 -32.03 -6.41
C ASP A 551 -30.22 -30.99 -7.52
N ILE A 552 -31.30 -30.28 -7.85
CA ILE A 552 -31.30 -29.19 -8.83
C ILE A 552 -31.75 -27.93 -8.12
N TRP A 553 -30.85 -26.94 -8.07
CA TRP A 553 -31.12 -25.65 -7.45
C TRP A 553 -31.26 -24.56 -8.51
N ALA A 554 -32.48 -24.03 -8.66
CA ALA A 554 -32.71 -22.81 -9.44
C ALA A 554 -32.26 -21.60 -8.62
N VAL A 555 -31.10 -21.03 -8.96
CA VAL A 555 -30.44 -19.96 -8.20
C VAL A 555 -31.02 -18.58 -8.53
N LYS A 556 -30.91 -18.15 -9.80
CA LYS A 556 -31.31 -16.82 -10.27
C LYS A 556 -31.71 -16.89 -11.74
N THR A 557 -32.73 -16.11 -12.11
CA THR A 557 -32.99 -15.75 -13.50
C THR A 557 -32.42 -14.37 -13.76
N THR A 558 -31.48 -14.23 -14.71
CA THR A 558 -30.91 -12.93 -15.09
C THR A 558 -31.62 -12.36 -16.32
N ASN A 559 -31.58 -11.03 -16.46
CA ASN A 559 -31.99 -10.37 -17.71
C ASN A 559 -30.85 -10.44 -18.75
N SER A 560 -31.07 -9.92 -19.96
CA SER A 560 -30.07 -9.95 -21.03
C SER A 560 -28.81 -9.11 -20.78
N LEU A 561 -28.83 -8.23 -19.77
CA LEU A 561 -27.74 -7.31 -19.42
C LEU A 561 -26.77 -7.90 -18.39
N GLU A 562 -27.21 -8.87 -17.59
CA GLU A 562 -26.39 -9.59 -16.61
C GLU A 562 -26.00 -10.97 -17.14
N ARG A 563 -24.69 -11.20 -17.29
CA ARG A 563 -24.17 -12.50 -17.76
C ARG A 563 -23.30 -13.15 -16.68
N PRO A 564 -23.68 -14.33 -16.17
CA PRO A 564 -22.82 -15.07 -15.25
C PRO A 564 -21.53 -15.51 -15.93
N ARG A 565 -20.40 -15.32 -15.24
CA ARG A 565 -19.06 -15.68 -15.72
C ARG A 565 -18.45 -16.81 -14.91
N TYR A 566 -18.54 -16.70 -13.59
CA TYR A 566 -18.01 -17.68 -12.66
C TYR A 566 -19.05 -18.01 -11.60
N ILE A 567 -19.04 -19.27 -11.15
CA ILE A 567 -19.87 -19.74 -10.04
C ILE A 567 -18.95 -20.41 -9.04
N ILE A 568 -19.02 -19.97 -7.79
CA ILE A 568 -18.24 -20.49 -6.67
C ILE A 568 -19.23 -21.15 -5.72
N ILE A 569 -18.97 -22.40 -5.37
CA ILE A 569 -19.85 -23.20 -4.52
C ILE A 569 -19.09 -23.59 -3.26
N GLY A 570 -19.69 -23.34 -2.10
CA GLY A 570 -19.17 -23.73 -0.80
C GLY A 570 -20.21 -24.53 -0.02
N PHE A 571 -19.78 -25.62 0.61
CA PHE A 571 -20.59 -26.42 1.51
C PHE A 571 -20.19 -26.13 2.96
N GLN A 572 -21.17 -25.96 3.84
CA GLN A 572 -20.91 -25.71 5.26
C GLN A 572 -21.80 -26.60 6.13
N ASN A 573 -21.20 -27.24 7.14
CA ASN A 573 -21.91 -28.03 8.13
C ASN A 573 -22.55 -27.11 9.19
N SER A 574 -23.70 -27.50 9.74
CA SER A 574 -24.40 -26.74 10.78
C SER A 574 -23.55 -26.46 12.03
N GLU A 575 -22.64 -27.38 12.40
CA GLU A 575 -21.69 -27.19 13.51
C GLU A 575 -20.57 -26.19 13.18
N SER A 576 -20.21 -26.07 11.89
CA SER A 576 -19.14 -25.18 11.40
C SER A 576 -19.60 -23.75 11.11
N ARG A 577 -20.80 -23.34 11.53
CA ARG A 577 -21.32 -21.96 11.33
C ARG A 577 -20.38 -20.84 11.83
N ARG A 578 -19.35 -21.19 12.60
CA ARG A 578 -18.43 -20.26 13.26
C ARG A 578 -17.10 -20.01 12.53
N SER A 579 -16.73 -20.73 11.46
CA SER A 579 -15.56 -20.34 10.64
C SER A 579 -15.52 -21.01 9.27
N LEU A 580 -15.21 -20.22 8.25
CA LEU A 580 -14.48 -20.67 7.06
C LEU A 580 -13.00 -20.50 7.43
N GLY A 581 -12.19 -21.56 7.31
CA GLY A 581 -10.79 -21.58 7.78
C GLY A 581 -9.94 -20.46 7.19
N SER A 582 -8.79 -20.14 7.82
CA SER A 582 -7.81 -19.25 7.20
C SER A 582 -7.27 -19.85 5.89
N PRO A 583 -6.76 -19.03 4.96
CA PRO A 583 -5.74 -19.50 4.03
C PRO A 583 -4.56 -19.92 4.93
N GLY A 584 -4.29 -21.23 5.02
CA GLY A 584 -3.48 -21.80 6.09
C GLY A 584 -2.00 -21.40 6.03
N THR A 585 -1.39 -21.25 7.20
CA THR A 585 0.06 -21.36 7.41
C THR A 585 0.50 -22.78 7.02
N GLY A 586 0.97 -22.93 5.80
CA GLY A 586 1.24 -24.21 5.17
C GLY A 586 0.12 -24.60 4.21
N TRP A 587 0.43 -24.62 2.92
CA TRP A 587 -0.43 -25.11 1.84
C TRP A 587 -0.62 -26.62 1.93
N SER A 588 -1.30 -27.06 2.97
CA SER A 588 -1.84 -28.41 3.06
C SER A 588 -3.21 -28.33 3.70
N LEU A 589 -4.22 -28.81 2.97
CA LEU A 589 -5.46 -29.35 3.51
C LEU A 589 -5.11 -30.52 4.45
N SER A 590 -4.57 -30.25 5.63
CA SER A 590 -4.25 -31.28 6.61
C SER A 590 -4.37 -30.74 8.03
N ARG A 591 -5.61 -30.45 8.42
CA ARG A 591 -6.08 -30.65 9.80
C ARG A 591 -7.61 -30.63 9.86
N TYR A 592 -8.22 -31.61 9.19
CA TYR A 592 -9.57 -32.10 9.50
C TYR A 592 -9.65 -33.60 9.15
N GLU A 593 -8.76 -34.39 9.73
CA GLU A 593 -9.03 -35.83 9.96
C GLU A 593 -9.38 -35.97 11.45
N ARG A 594 -10.63 -35.71 11.77
CA ARG A 594 -11.32 -36.38 12.88
C ARG A 594 -12.61 -36.92 12.31
N ASP A 595 -12.87 -38.18 12.64
CA ASP A 595 -14.01 -39.00 12.27
C ASP A 595 -15.28 -38.18 12.00
N LEU A 596 -15.73 -38.16 10.74
CA LEU A 596 -16.99 -37.54 10.35
C LEU A 596 -18.15 -38.35 10.95
N PRO A 597 -18.98 -37.79 11.84
CA PRO A 597 -20.28 -38.37 12.15
C PRO A 597 -21.23 -38.18 10.95
N GLU A 598 -22.25 -39.04 10.88
CA GLU A 598 -23.39 -39.08 9.95
C GLU A 598 -23.98 -37.73 9.50
N PRO A 599 -24.74 -37.66 8.37
CA PRO A 599 -24.90 -36.44 7.57
C PRO A 599 -25.68 -35.35 8.31
N LEU A 600 -24.94 -34.51 9.02
CA LEU A 600 -25.41 -33.28 9.64
C LEU A 600 -25.90 -32.30 8.57
N SER A 601 -27.03 -31.64 8.83
CA SER A 601 -27.69 -30.66 7.96
C SER A 601 -26.69 -29.73 7.27
N LYS A 602 -26.65 -29.79 5.94
CA LYS A 602 -25.70 -29.08 5.09
C LYS A 602 -26.36 -27.82 4.53
N ASN A 603 -25.74 -26.66 4.73
CA ASN A 603 -26.09 -25.45 3.98
C ASN A 603 -25.18 -25.37 2.75
N VAL A 604 -25.73 -25.02 1.59
CA VAL A 604 -24.94 -24.70 0.40
C VAL A 604 -24.96 -23.21 0.22
N ARG A 605 -23.79 -22.63 -0.01
CA ARG A 605 -23.66 -21.25 -0.44
C ARG A 605 -23.12 -21.24 -1.86
N LEU A 606 -23.69 -20.37 -2.67
CA LEU A 606 -23.28 -20.19 -4.04
C LEU A 606 -23.12 -18.70 -4.29
N MET A 607 -21.94 -18.33 -4.76
CA MET A 607 -21.61 -16.98 -5.16
C MET A 607 -21.47 -16.94 -6.68
N VAL A 608 -22.19 -16.04 -7.32
CA VAL A 608 -22.15 -15.85 -8.78
C VAL A 608 -21.41 -14.57 -9.09
N ASP A 609 -20.39 -14.66 -9.95
CA ASP A 609 -19.82 -13.50 -10.63
C ASP A 609 -20.69 -13.14 -11.83
N LEU A 610 -21.26 -11.94 -11.82
CA LEU A 610 -22.08 -11.41 -12.90
C LEU A 610 -21.34 -10.23 -13.55
N ALA A 611 -21.15 -10.29 -14.87
CA ALA A 611 -20.76 -9.13 -15.64
C ALA A 611 -21.99 -8.32 -16.04
N SER A 612 -22.01 -7.03 -15.71
CA SER A 612 -23.05 -6.10 -16.14
C SER A 612 -22.50 -5.08 -17.13
N GLU A 613 -23.24 -4.82 -18.20
CA GLU A 613 -22.88 -3.80 -19.21
C GLU A 613 -23.36 -2.38 -18.82
N GLU A 614 -24.30 -2.27 -17.87
CA GLU A 614 -24.84 -0.99 -17.37
C GLU A 614 -25.10 -1.07 -15.84
N ALA A 615 -25.18 0.06 -15.14
CA ALA A 615 -25.54 0.10 -13.71
C ALA A 615 -26.97 -0.41 -13.49
N ARG A 616 -27.22 -1.14 -12.39
CA ARG A 616 -28.57 -1.60 -12.01
C ARG A 616 -29.47 -0.37 -11.81
N LYS A 617 -30.58 -0.31 -12.55
CA LYS A 617 -31.66 0.65 -12.31
C LYS A 617 -32.53 0.25 -11.13
#